data_AF-A0A6N2QV56-F1
#
_entry.id   AF-A0A6N2QV56-F1
#
_cell.length_a   1.000
_cell.length_b   1.000
_cell.length_c   1.000
_cell.angle_alpha   90.00
_cell.angle_beta   90.00
_cell.angle_gamma   90.00
#
_symmetry.space_group_name_H-M   'P 1'
#
loop_
_entity.id
_entity.type
_entity.pdbx_description
1 polymer ?
#
loop_
_entity_poly.entity_id
_entity_poly.type
_entity_poly.pdbx_seq_one_letter_code
_entity_poly.pdbx_strand_id
1 'polypeptide(L)' 'MTLHDFLLRLFLLASGGFCAVVFICLAMGWVRSFLDRRRKVRCRICGFRFYVEDGNSHAECPHCGAANRKG' A
#
# COMPACT_ATOMS: atom_id res chain seq x y z
N MET A 1 26.85 25.53 25.54
CA MET A 1 25.92 24.39 25.41
C MET A 1 26.33 23.35 26.44
N THR A 2 25.44 22.88 27.32
CA THR A 2 25.81 21.85 28.30
C THR A 2 25.86 20.48 27.61
N LEU A 3 26.66 19.55 28.14
CA LEU A 3 26.72 18.18 27.62
C LEU A 3 25.35 17.50 27.65
N HIS A 4 24.54 17.84 28.65
CA HIS A 4 23.16 17.37 28.79
C HIS A 4 22.25 17.87 27.65
N ASP A 5 22.36 19.14 27.25
CA ASP A 5 21.62 19.68 26.10
C ASP A 5 22.01 19.00 24.79
N PHE A 6 23.30 18.70 24.62
CA PHE A 6 23.79 18.00 23.43
C PHE A 6 23.22 16.58 23.35
N LEU A 7 23.27 15.83 24.45
CA LEU A 7 22.70 14.47 24.52
C LEU A 7 21.19 14.47 24.30
N LEU A 8 20.46 15.41 24.89
CA LEU A 8 19.01 15.55 24.66
C LEU A 8 18.68 15.81 23.19
N ARG A 9 19.41 16.73 22.54
CA ARG A 9 19.20 17.02 21.11
C ARG A 9 19.53 15.81 20.24
N LEU A 10 20.62 15.10 20.54
CA LEU A 10 20.99 13.89 19.81
C LEU A 10 19.92 12.81 19.96
N PHE A 11 19.42 12.60 21.18
CA PHE A 11 18.37 11.62 21.45
C PHE A 11 17.08 11.97 20.72
N LEU A 12 16.64 13.23 20.77
CA LEU A 12 15.43 13.70 20.07
C LEU A 12 15.54 13.55 18.56
N LEU A 13 16.70 13.86 17.98
CA LEU A 13 16.96 13.67 16.55
C LEU A 13 16.93 12.19 16.17
N ALA A 14 17.57 11.33 16.98
CA ALA A 14 17.59 9.90 16.74
C ALA A 14 16.19 9.27 16.87
N SER A 15 15.45 9.60 17.93
CA SER A 15 14.09 9.10 18.14
C SER A 15 13.12 9.64 17.09
N GLY A 16 13.25 10.92 16.72
CA GLY A 16 12.45 11.53 15.66
C GLY A 16 12.70 10.88 14.30
N GLY A 17 13.96 10.67 13.95
CA GLY A 17 14.35 9.96 12.72
C GLY A 17 13.82 8.53 12.69
N PHE A 18 13.96 7.79 13.79
CA PHE A 18 13.44 6.43 13.90
C PHE A 18 11.91 6.39 13.75
N CYS A 19 11.19 7.26 14.45
CA CYS A 19 9.73 7.38 14.33
C CYS A 19 9.30 7.70 12.89
N ALA A 20 9.99 8.62 12.22
CA ALA A 20 9.70 8.97 10.83
C ALA A 20 9.87 7.76 9.89
N VAL A 21 10.97 7.00 10.03
CA VAL A 21 11.21 5.79 9.23
C VAL A 21 10.12 4.75 9.46
N VAL A 22 9.77 4.47 10.72
CA VAL A 22 8.69 3.52 11.05
C VAL A 22 7.35 3.98 10.45
N PHE A 23 7.03 5.26 10.54
CA PHE A 23 5.82 5.83 9.95
C PHE A 23 5.79 5.66 8.43
N ILE A 24 6.91 5.92 7.75
CA ILE A 24 7.03 5.74 6.30
C ILE A 24 6.87 4.27 5.93
N CYS A 25 7.49 3.34 6.67
CA CYS A 25 7.34 1.91 6.42
C CYS A 25 5.88 1.44 6.60
N LEU A 26 5.21 1.90 7.65
CA LEU A 26 3.80 1.61 7.89
C LEU A 26 2.91 2.20 6.80
N ALA A 27 3.13 3.46 6.41
CA ALA A 27 2.39 4.12 5.35
C ALA A 27 2.58 3.40 4.00
N MET A 28 3.82 3.03 3.64
CA MET A 28 4.13 2.27 2.43
C MET A 28 3.49 0.88 2.45
N GLY A 29 3.53 0.18 3.58
CA GLY A 29 2.86 -1.11 3.75
C GLY A 29 1.34 -1.00 3.62
N TRP A 30 0.76 0.05 4.20
CA TRP A 30 -0.67 0.34 4.11
C TRP A 30 -1.10 0.68 2.68
N VAL A 31 -0.35 1.53 1.98
CA VAL A 31 -0.60 1.87 0.57
C VAL A 31 -0.50 0.61 -0.30
N ARG A 32 0.52 -0.23 -0.14
CA ARG A 32 0.63 -1.50 -0.88
C ARG A 32 -0.56 -2.41 -0.61
N SER A 33 -0.94 -2.58 0.65
CA SER A 33 -2.10 -3.40 1.05
C SER A 33 -3.41 -2.84 0.48
N PHE A 34 -3.56 -1.52 0.45
CA PHE A 34 -4.71 -0.84 -0.13
C PHE A 34 -4.78 -1.02 -1.65
N LEU A 35 -3.65 -0.86 -2.34
CA LEU A 35 -3.54 -1.13 -3.78
C LEU A 35 -3.84 -2.60 -4.10
N ASP A 36 -3.31 -3.55 -3.34
CA ASP A 36 -3.60 -4.98 -3.54
C ASP A 36 -5.08 -5.31 -3.31
N ARG A 37 -5.74 -4.66 -2.34
CA ARG A 37 -7.20 -4.79 -2.19
C ARG A 37 -7.96 -4.20 -3.38
N ARG A 38 -7.53 -3.04 -3.91
CA ARG A 38 -8.10 -2.41 -5.10
C ARG A 38 -7.89 -3.22 -6.38
N ARG A 39 -6.88 -4.09 -6.42
CA ARG A 39 -6.61 -4.99 -7.55
C ARG A 39 -7.52 -6.23 -7.58
N LYS A 40 -8.21 -6.56 -6.49
CA LYS A 40 -9.14 -7.69 -6.46
C LYS A 40 -10.46 -7.32 -7.14
N VAL A 41 -10.73 -7.96 -8.28
CA VAL A 41 -11.99 -7.82 -9.02
C VAL A 41 -12.72 -9.18 -9.00
N ARG A 42 -14.04 -9.13 -8.86
CA ARG A 42 -14.91 -10.30 -9.00
C ARG A 42 -15.59 -10.23 -10.36
N CYS A 43 -15.48 -11.29 -11.15
CA CYS A 43 -16.22 -11.38 -12.40
C CYS A 43 -17.73 -11.37 -12.13
N ARG A 44 -18.48 -10.53 -12.86
CA ARG A 44 -19.94 -10.43 -12.71
C ARG A 44 -20.70 -11.62 -13.29
N ILE A 45 -20.08 -12.39 -14.19
CA ILE A 45 -20.70 -13.53 -14.87
C ILE A 45 -20.45 -14.83 -14.10
N CYS A 46 -19.19 -15.24 -13.95
CA CYS A 46 -18.85 -16.52 -13.30
C CYS A 46 -18.58 -16.40 -11.79
N GLY A 47 -18.53 -15.18 -11.25
CA GLY A 47 -18.27 -14.94 -9.83
C GLY A 47 -16.82 -15.18 -9.38
N PHE A 48 -15.92 -15.57 -10.29
CA PHE A 48 -14.51 -15.82 -10.02
C PHE A 48 -13.78 -14.55 -9.57
N ARG A 49 -12.93 -14.64 -8.55
CA ARG A 49 -12.14 -13.51 -8.04
C ARG A 49 -10.72 -13.59 -8.57
N PHE A 50 -10.25 -12.52 -9.17
CA PHE A 50 -8.91 -12.44 -9.75
C PHE A 50 -8.29 -11.06 -9.48
N TYR A 51 -6.97 -10.99 -9.66
CA TYR A 51 -6.21 -9.75 -9.50
C TYR A 51 -6.03 -9.09 -10.87
N VAL A 52 -6.23 -7.79 -10.94
CA VAL A 52 -6.07 -6.98 -12.15
C VAL A 52 -4.90 -6.03 -11.95
N GLU A 53 -3.99 -5.95 -12.92
CA GLU A 53 -2.91 -4.96 -12.90
C GLU A 53 -3.44 -3.56 -13.20
N ASP A 54 -2.88 -2.55 -12.52
CA ASP A 54 -3.28 -1.17 -12.71
C ASP A 54 -2.86 -0.68 -14.11
N GLY A 55 -3.83 -0.13 -14.86
CA GLY A 55 -3.65 0.31 -16.24
C GLY A 55 -4.60 -0.37 -17.24
N ASN A 56 -5.17 -1.53 -16.89
CA ASN A 56 -6.16 -2.20 -17.73
C ASN A 56 -7.59 -1.95 -17.21
N SER A 57 -8.30 -1.00 -17.83
CA SER A 57 -9.71 -0.69 -17.51
C SER A 57 -10.69 -1.79 -17.98
N HIS A 58 -10.24 -2.68 -18.88
CA HIS A 58 -10.96 -3.85 -19.36
C HIS A 58 -10.32 -5.14 -18.84
N ALA A 59 -10.70 -5.52 -17.62
CA ALA A 59 -10.21 -6.75 -17.01
C ALA A 59 -10.98 -7.96 -17.56
N GLU A 60 -10.40 -8.66 -18.52
CA GLU A 60 -10.93 -9.94 -19.01
C GLU A 60 -10.78 -11.02 -17.93
N CYS A 61 -11.86 -11.77 -17.66
CA CYS A 61 -11.82 -12.84 -16.69
C CYS A 61 -11.05 -14.05 -17.25
N PRO A 62 -10.04 -14.59 -16.56
CA PRO A 62 -9.28 -15.75 -17.05
C PRO A 62 -10.11 -17.05 -17.09
N HIS A 63 -11.24 -17.10 -16.40
CA HIS A 63 -12.10 -18.28 -16.36
C HIS A 63 -13.15 -18.32 -17.49
N CYS A 64 -13.70 -17.17 -17.88
CA CYS A 64 -14.81 -17.12 -18.85
C CYS A 64 -14.61 -16.13 -20.00
N GLY A 65 -13.47 -15.42 -20.05
CA GLY A 65 -13.17 -14.42 -21.08
C GLY A 65 -14.03 -13.15 -21.00
N ALA A 66 -14.91 -13.03 -20.02
CA ALA A 66 -15.81 -11.89 -19.93
C ALA A 66 -15.07 -10.61 -19.52
N ALA A 67 -15.29 -9.53 -20.27
CA ALA A 67 -14.79 -8.21 -19.91
C ALA A 67 -15.53 -7.68 -18.66
N ASN A 68 -14.79 -7.43 -17.58
CA ASN A 68 -15.30 -6.76 -16.39
C ASN A 68 -14.74 -5.34 -16.35
N ARG A 69 -15.60 -4.35 -16.09
CA ARG A 69 -15.16 -2.99 -15.75
C ARG A 69 -14.85 -2.91 -14.26
N LYS A 70 -13.72 -2.28 -13.93
CA LYS A 70 -13.43 -1.84 -12.56
C LYS A 70 -14.44 -0.72 -12.25
N GLY A 71 -15.39 -1.00 -11.36
CA GLY A 71 -16.46 -0.07 -10.98
C GLY A 71 -15.96 1.15 -10.22
#